data_AF-A0A379GBF0-F1
#
_entry.id   AF-A0A379GBF0-F1
#
_cell.length_a   1.000
_cell.length_b   1.000
_cell.length_c   1.000
_cell.angle_alpha   90.00
_cell.angle_beta   90.00
_cell.angle_gamma   90.00
#
_symmetry.space_group_name_H-M   'P 1'
#
loop_
_entity.id
_entity.type
_entity.pdbx_description
1 polymer ?
#
loop_
_entity_poly.entity_id
_entity_poly.type
_entity_poly.pdbx_seq_one_letter_code
_entity_poly.pdbx_strand_id
1 'polypeptide(L)'
;MSKKKSPIPGVKPYNGPAGGWGALKATAIAVRTQMDAFIAPKTLLNTNQPDGFDCPGCAWPDKEHHSTFQFCENGAKAVTWEATKKRVTPEFLAQHTVTELLTKSDFELEGYGRLTHPLAYDADTDTLRPVTWEQAFTRIGELLRNMPSPDSVEFYTSGRASNEAAYLFQLFAREYGTNNFLIAQICVMNRLV
;
A
#
# COMPACT_ATOMS: atom_id res chain seq x y z
N MET A 1 13.78 34.47 10.53
CA MET A 1 13.26 33.36 11.36
C MET A 1 14.08 32.10 11.06
N SER A 2 14.82 31.59 12.05
CA SER A 2 15.73 30.45 11.87
C SER A 2 14.93 29.17 11.58
N LYS A 3 15.24 28.48 10.48
CA LYS A 3 14.63 27.19 10.13
C LYS A 3 15.05 26.14 11.15
N LYS A 4 14.21 25.87 12.16
CA LYS A 4 14.38 24.72 13.05
C LYS A 4 14.42 23.45 12.19
N LYS A 5 15.54 22.72 12.20
CA LYS A 5 15.61 21.38 11.61
C LYS A 5 14.65 20.48 12.39
N SER A 6 13.81 19.74 11.68
CA SER A 6 12.95 18.72 12.30
C SER A 6 13.85 17.68 12.98
N PRO A 7 13.50 17.18 14.18
CA PRO A 7 14.24 16.12 14.84
C PRO A 7 14.15 14.77 14.08
N ILE A 8 13.21 14.64 13.15
CA ILE A 8 12.99 13.42 12.37
C ILE A 8 13.76 13.52 11.03
N PRO A 9 14.69 12.59 10.74
CA PRO A 9 15.38 12.52 9.46
C PRO A 9 14.39 12.52 8.29
N GLY A 10 14.66 13.30 7.24
CA GLY A 10 13.80 13.39 6.06
C GLY A 10 12.61 14.36 6.17
N VAL A 11 12.17 14.73 7.37
CA VAL A 11 11.08 15.70 7.56
C VAL A 11 11.63 17.12 7.49
N LYS A 12 11.14 17.93 6.54
CA LYS A 12 11.57 19.32 6.35
C LYS A 12 10.35 20.25 6.35
N PRO A 13 10.46 21.47 6.90
CA PRO A 13 9.40 22.46 6.78
C PRO A 13 9.08 22.74 5.31
N TYR A 14 7.81 22.57 4.93
CA TYR A 14 7.31 22.89 3.60
C TYR A 14 6.58 24.24 3.66
N ASN A 15 7.11 25.23 2.95
CA ASN A 15 6.58 26.60 2.95
C ASN A 15 5.74 26.91 1.70
N GLY A 16 5.51 25.93 0.83
CA GLY A 16 4.69 26.10 -0.37
C GLY A 16 3.21 25.87 -0.09
N PRO A 17 2.31 26.27 -1.01
CA PRO A 17 0.91 25.87 -0.93
C PRO A 17 0.78 24.35 -1.12
N ALA A 18 -0.19 23.74 -0.43
CA ALA A 18 -0.50 22.32 -0.57
C ALA A 18 -1.08 21.96 -1.95
N GLY A 19 -1.74 22.92 -2.61
CA GLY A 19 -2.19 22.84 -4.00
C GLY A 19 -1.60 24.00 -4.80
N GLY A 20 -0.69 23.69 -5.74
CA GLY A 20 0.01 24.69 -6.56
C GLY A 20 1.03 24.05 -7.48
N TRP A 21 1.94 24.85 -8.05
CA TRP A 21 2.93 24.37 -9.03
C TRP A 21 3.83 23.24 -8.52
N GLY A 22 4.17 23.24 -7.23
CA GLY A 22 4.93 22.15 -6.59
C GLY A 22 4.17 20.82 -6.64
N ALA A 23 2.89 20.83 -6.29
CA ALA A 23 2.02 19.68 -6.33
C ALA A 23 1.82 19.16 -7.77
N LEU A 24 1.58 20.06 -8.74
CA LEU A 24 1.47 19.69 -10.15
C LEU A 24 2.75 19.02 -10.67
N LYS A 25 3.92 19.59 -10.33
CA LYS A 25 5.22 19.01 -10.71
C LYS A 25 5.41 17.63 -10.08
N ALA A 26 5.07 17.46 -8.81
CA ALA A 26 5.19 16.18 -8.11
C ALA A 26 4.27 15.11 -8.71
N THR A 27 3.03 15.46 -9.03
CA THR A 27 2.09 14.58 -9.75
C THR A 27 2.63 14.19 -11.12
N ALA A 28 3.15 15.15 -11.90
CA ALA A 28 3.71 14.87 -13.22
C ALA A 28 4.93 13.92 -13.16
N ILE A 29 5.80 14.09 -12.14
CA ILE A 29 6.92 13.17 -11.89
C ILE A 29 6.41 11.77 -11.56
N ALA A 30 5.42 11.65 -10.67
CA ALA A 30 4.85 10.35 -10.29
C ALA A 30 4.21 9.64 -11.49
N VAL A 31 3.41 10.35 -12.28
CA VAL A 31 2.83 9.83 -13.53
C VAL A 31 3.91 9.32 -14.46
N ARG A 32 4.94 10.13 -14.73
CA ARG A 32 6.03 9.75 -15.65
C ARG A 32 6.86 8.55 -15.16
N THR A 33 7.04 8.40 -13.86
CA THR A 33 7.98 7.42 -13.28
C THR A 33 7.34 6.09 -12.96
N GLN A 34 6.02 6.06 -12.72
CA GLN A 34 5.31 4.85 -12.30
C GLN A 34 4.29 4.39 -13.35
N MET A 35 3.52 5.29 -13.94
CA MET A 35 2.41 4.95 -14.84
C MET A 35 2.76 5.22 -16.32
N ASP A 36 2.01 4.60 -17.22
CA ASP A 36 2.07 4.97 -18.63
C ASP A 36 1.44 6.37 -18.84
N ALA A 37 2.21 7.28 -19.43
CA ALA A 37 1.79 8.66 -19.65
C ALA A 37 0.54 8.79 -20.54
N PHE A 38 0.23 7.81 -21.39
CA PHE A 38 -0.95 7.80 -22.25
C PHE A 38 -2.21 7.28 -21.54
N ILE A 39 -2.05 6.35 -20.59
CA ILE A 39 -3.17 5.81 -19.79
C ILE A 39 -3.50 6.73 -18.62
N ALA A 40 -2.47 7.40 -18.08
CA ALA A 40 -2.57 8.22 -16.89
C ALA A 40 -3.70 9.26 -16.88
N PRO A 41 -3.93 10.05 -17.96
CA PRO A 41 -5.00 11.05 -17.96
C PRO A 41 -6.38 10.40 -17.81
N LYS A 42 -6.64 9.30 -18.53
CA LYS A 42 -7.94 8.61 -18.45
C LYS A 42 -8.18 8.03 -17.06
N THR A 43 -7.17 7.38 -16.48
CA THR A 43 -7.28 6.79 -15.14
C THR A 43 -7.49 7.85 -14.07
N LEU A 44 -6.75 8.97 -14.13
CA LEU A 44 -6.89 10.07 -13.17
C LEU A 44 -8.23 10.81 -13.32
N LEU A 45 -8.71 11.01 -14.55
CA LEU A 45 -10.01 11.65 -14.80
C LEU A 45 -11.19 10.80 -14.34
N ASN A 46 -11.04 9.47 -14.28
CA ASN A 46 -12.05 8.57 -13.74
C ASN A 46 -12.00 8.44 -12.20
N THR A 47 -11.04 9.09 -11.53
CA THR A 47 -10.96 9.06 -10.06
C THR A 47 -12.05 9.93 -9.45
N ASN A 48 -12.81 9.39 -8.48
CA ASN A 48 -13.89 10.06 -7.73
C ASN A 48 -15.01 10.62 -8.63
N GLN A 49 -15.26 9.98 -9.76
CA GLN A 49 -16.38 10.29 -10.66
C GLN A 49 -17.54 9.31 -10.44
N PRO A 50 -18.80 9.68 -10.77
CA PRO A 50 -19.96 8.82 -10.59
C PRO A 50 -19.83 7.43 -11.22
N ASP A 51 -19.31 7.36 -12.46
CA ASP A 51 -19.05 6.11 -13.20
C ASP A 51 -17.57 5.68 -13.10
N GLY A 52 -16.88 6.18 -12.08
CA GLY A 52 -15.45 6.07 -11.87
C GLY A 52 -15.08 5.06 -10.78
N PHE A 53 -13.97 5.35 -10.09
CA PHE A 53 -13.53 4.59 -8.92
C PHE A 53 -13.05 5.53 -7.82
N ASP A 54 -13.15 5.08 -6.57
CA ASP A 54 -12.72 5.87 -5.42
C ASP A 54 -11.20 5.90 -5.30
N CYS A 55 -10.67 7.09 -5.03
CA CYS A 55 -9.25 7.32 -4.85
C CYS A 55 -8.72 6.52 -3.64
N PRO A 56 -7.80 5.56 -3.84
CA PRO A 56 -7.29 4.69 -2.77
C PRO A 56 -6.41 5.43 -1.76
N GLY A 57 -6.03 6.67 -2.08
CA GLY A 57 -5.24 7.55 -1.20
C GLY A 57 -6.08 8.62 -0.49
N CYS A 58 -7.40 8.68 -0.69
CA CYS A 58 -8.22 9.75 -0.12
C CYS A 58 -8.48 9.52 1.37
N ALA A 59 -8.26 10.56 2.17
CA ALA A 59 -8.60 10.59 3.59
C ALA A 59 -9.89 11.37 3.87
N TRP A 60 -10.57 11.86 2.81
CA TRP A 60 -11.71 12.75 2.91
C TRP A 60 -12.92 12.16 2.17
N PRO A 61 -14.14 12.33 2.72
CA PRO A 61 -15.36 11.91 2.06
C PRO A 61 -15.52 12.66 0.75
N ASP A 62 -16.01 11.98 -0.28
CA ASP A 62 -16.27 12.60 -1.56
C ASP A 62 -17.33 13.69 -1.41
N LYS A 63 -16.97 14.90 -1.82
CA LYS A 63 -17.95 15.96 -2.01
C LYS A 63 -18.79 15.62 -3.24
N GLU A 64 -19.96 16.26 -3.34
CA GLU A 64 -20.79 16.14 -4.52
C GLU A 64 -19.99 16.32 -5.83
N HIS A 65 -20.29 15.47 -6.82
CA HIS A 65 -19.53 15.34 -8.07
C HIS A 65 -19.74 16.55 -9.00
N HIS A 66 -19.08 17.66 -8.71
CA HIS A 66 -19.19 18.90 -9.50
C HIS A 66 -17.91 19.26 -10.27
N SER A 67 -16.79 18.57 -10.03
CA SER A 67 -15.49 18.86 -10.65
C SER A 67 -14.99 17.70 -11.51
N THR A 68 -14.35 18.03 -12.63
CA THR A 68 -13.61 17.09 -13.50
C THR A 68 -12.31 16.60 -12.85
N PHE A 69 -11.77 17.35 -11.88
CA PHE A 69 -10.58 16.98 -11.12
C PHE A 69 -10.96 16.82 -9.66
N GLN A 70 -11.11 15.56 -9.22
CA GLN A 70 -11.54 15.19 -7.87
C GLN A 70 -10.45 14.39 -7.12
N PHE A 71 -9.19 14.76 -7.32
CA PHE A 71 -8.06 14.13 -6.64
C PHE A 71 -7.03 15.18 -6.23
N CYS A 72 -6.33 14.93 -5.11
CA CYS A 72 -5.18 15.73 -4.69
C CYS A 72 -3.87 15.14 -5.21
N GLU A 73 -2.74 15.81 -4.96
CA GLU A 73 -1.40 15.31 -5.31
C GLU A 73 -1.15 13.88 -4.78
N ASN A 74 -1.47 13.64 -3.51
CA ASN A 74 -1.28 12.34 -2.87
C ASN A 74 -2.23 11.27 -3.43
N GLY A 75 -3.44 11.66 -3.82
CA GLY A 75 -4.39 10.78 -4.49
C GLY A 75 -3.89 10.37 -5.88
N ALA A 76 -3.44 11.33 -6.68
CA ALA A 76 -2.86 11.04 -8.00
C ALA A 76 -1.63 10.13 -7.89
N LYS A 77 -0.76 10.41 -6.92
CA LYS A 77 0.37 9.55 -6.55
C LYS A 77 -0.08 8.13 -6.24
N ALA A 78 -1.01 7.94 -5.31
CA ALA A 78 -1.51 6.60 -4.96
C ALA A 78 -2.01 5.84 -6.19
N VAL A 79 -2.83 6.50 -7.03
CA VAL A 79 -3.31 5.92 -8.30
C VAL A 79 -2.16 5.55 -9.23
N THR A 80 -1.11 6.37 -9.34
CA THR A 80 0.04 6.05 -10.20
C THR A 80 0.85 4.85 -9.70
N TRP A 81 0.94 4.64 -8.38
CA TRP A 81 1.60 3.47 -7.80
C TRP A 81 0.78 2.21 -8.03
N GLU A 82 -0.54 2.26 -7.84
CA GLU A 82 -1.44 1.14 -8.15
C GLU A 82 -1.39 0.76 -9.64
N ALA A 83 -1.37 1.76 -10.52
CA ALA A 83 -1.33 1.59 -11.97
C ALA A 83 0.08 1.38 -12.55
N THR A 84 1.10 1.16 -11.70
CA THR A 84 2.48 1.03 -12.17
C THR A 84 2.64 -0.13 -13.15
N LYS A 85 3.51 0.04 -14.15
CA LYS A 85 3.90 -1.05 -15.07
C LYS A 85 5.09 -1.87 -14.59
N LYS A 86 5.80 -1.39 -13.58
CA LYS A 86 6.95 -2.10 -13.02
C LYS A 86 6.51 -3.36 -12.29
N ARG A 87 7.30 -4.41 -12.41
CA ARG A 87 7.03 -5.72 -11.81
C ARG A 87 8.29 -6.20 -11.14
N VAL A 88 8.12 -6.63 -9.90
CA VAL A 88 9.12 -7.42 -9.19
C VAL A 88 8.92 -8.86 -9.61
N THR A 89 9.88 -9.38 -10.39
CA THR A 89 9.84 -10.74 -10.90
C THR A 89 10.55 -11.70 -9.93
N PRO A 90 10.28 -13.02 -10.02
CA PRO A 90 11.01 -14.00 -9.22
C PRO A 90 12.53 -13.95 -9.43
N GLU A 91 13.00 -13.61 -10.63
CA GLU A 91 14.43 -13.50 -10.94
C GLU A 91 15.08 -12.34 -10.17
N PHE A 92 14.38 -11.21 -10.04
CA PHE A 92 14.84 -10.09 -9.21
C PHE A 92 14.98 -10.52 -7.75
N LEU A 93 13.95 -11.18 -7.20
CA LEU A 93 13.94 -11.62 -5.81
C LEU A 93 14.95 -12.74 -5.51
N ALA A 94 15.32 -13.53 -6.50
CA ALA A 94 16.38 -14.53 -6.39
C ALA A 94 17.79 -13.90 -6.36
N GLN A 95 17.95 -12.66 -6.85
CA GLN A 95 19.22 -11.93 -6.91
C GLN A 95 19.42 -10.99 -5.71
N HIS A 96 18.36 -10.70 -4.96
CA HIS A 96 18.40 -9.79 -3.82
C HIS A 96 18.06 -10.52 -2.52
N THR A 97 18.95 -10.42 -1.54
CA THR A 97 18.68 -10.99 -0.22
C THR A 97 17.65 -10.16 0.53
N VAL A 98 16.91 -10.79 1.46
CA VAL A 98 15.96 -10.05 2.31
C VAL A 98 16.73 -9.06 3.18
N THR A 99 17.90 -9.44 3.69
CA THR A 99 18.78 -8.53 4.45
C THR A 99 19.16 -7.29 3.64
N GLU A 100 19.47 -7.42 2.35
CA GLU A 100 19.74 -6.26 1.49
C GLU A 100 18.49 -5.38 1.32
N LEU A 101 17.34 -6.00 1.03
CA LEU A 101 16.09 -5.27 0.81
C LEU A 101 15.65 -4.47 2.05
N LEU A 102 15.91 -4.99 3.26
CA LEU A 102 15.62 -4.30 4.52
C LEU A 102 16.43 -3.01 4.72
N THR A 103 17.53 -2.80 3.98
CA THR A 103 18.32 -1.55 4.03
C THR A 103 17.79 -0.45 3.12
N LYS A 104 16.86 -0.78 2.21
CA LYS A 104 16.29 0.16 1.25
C LYS A 104 15.19 0.98 1.91
N SER A 105 14.99 2.21 1.44
CA SER A 105 13.84 3.02 1.86
C SER A 105 12.53 2.51 1.26
N ASP A 106 11.40 2.80 1.91
CA ASP A 106 10.06 2.47 1.40
C ASP A 106 9.84 2.97 -0.04
N PHE A 107 10.36 4.16 -0.36
CA PHE A 107 10.26 4.72 -1.71
C PHE A 107 11.04 3.93 -2.74
N GLU A 108 12.21 3.39 -2.38
CA GLU A 108 13.00 2.52 -3.26
C GLU A 108 12.32 1.18 -3.46
N LEU A 109 11.81 0.58 -2.39
CA LEU A 109 11.09 -0.70 -2.43
C LEU A 109 9.85 -0.62 -3.33
N GLU A 110 9.00 0.38 -3.11
CA GLU A 110 7.84 0.68 -3.98
C GLU A 110 8.26 0.98 -5.42
N GLY A 111 9.47 1.54 -5.58
CA GLY A 111 10.06 1.87 -6.88
C GLY A 111 10.39 0.66 -7.74
N TYR A 112 10.59 -0.53 -7.16
CA TYR A 112 10.86 -1.78 -7.89
C TYR A 112 9.61 -2.33 -8.59
N GLY A 113 8.41 -1.99 -8.09
CA GLY A 113 7.13 -2.34 -8.70
C GLY A 113 6.37 -3.44 -7.97
N ARG A 114 5.34 -3.99 -8.63
CA ARG A 114 4.41 -4.91 -7.95
C ARG A 114 4.90 -6.34 -7.91
N LEU A 115 4.62 -7.04 -6.81
CA LEU A 115 4.77 -8.49 -6.71
C LEU A 115 3.84 -9.19 -7.71
N THR A 116 4.34 -10.26 -8.31
CA THR A 116 3.66 -10.99 -9.39
C THR A 116 3.31 -12.43 -9.02
N HIS A 117 3.94 -12.98 -7.99
CA HIS A 117 3.82 -14.38 -7.57
C HIS A 117 3.70 -14.45 -6.06
N PRO A 118 3.05 -15.49 -5.51
CA PRO A 118 3.20 -15.80 -4.09
C PRO A 118 4.64 -16.27 -3.84
N LEU A 119 5.16 -15.90 -2.67
CA LEU A 119 6.56 -16.09 -2.33
C LEU A 119 6.69 -16.78 -0.97
N ALA A 120 7.73 -17.56 -0.81
CA ALA A 120 8.17 -18.10 0.46
C ALA A 120 9.61 -17.65 0.75
N TYR A 121 9.88 -17.32 2.01
CA TYR A 121 11.24 -17.05 2.45
C TYR A 121 12.05 -18.34 2.57
N ASP A 122 13.25 -18.32 2.01
CA ASP A 122 14.26 -19.35 2.07
C ASP A 122 15.41 -18.86 2.97
N ALA A 123 15.55 -19.49 4.14
CA ALA A 123 16.51 -19.08 5.15
C ALA A 123 17.96 -19.44 4.81
N ASP A 124 18.18 -20.51 4.01
CA ASP A 124 19.52 -20.97 3.66
C ASP A 124 20.18 -20.00 2.69
N THR A 125 19.40 -19.38 1.81
CA THR A 125 19.89 -18.40 0.82
C THR A 125 19.54 -16.96 1.15
N ASP A 126 18.78 -16.70 2.22
CA ASP A 126 18.25 -15.38 2.60
C ASP A 126 17.50 -14.68 1.45
N THR A 127 16.66 -15.42 0.71
CA THR A 127 15.93 -14.87 -0.46
C THR A 127 14.46 -15.28 -0.48
N LEU A 128 13.66 -14.57 -1.26
CA LEU A 128 12.25 -14.92 -1.52
C LEU A 128 12.14 -15.78 -2.79
N ARG A 129 11.58 -16.98 -2.66
CA ARG A 129 11.38 -17.94 -3.76
C ARG A 129 9.91 -18.01 -4.16
N PRO A 130 9.59 -18.11 -5.46
CA PRO A 130 8.21 -18.30 -5.91
C PRO A 130 7.66 -19.64 -5.45
N VAL A 131 6.40 -19.64 -5.04
CA VAL A 131 5.60 -20.84 -4.75
C VAL A 131 4.29 -20.77 -5.54
N THR A 132 3.55 -21.88 -5.61
CA THR A 132 2.19 -21.83 -6.15
C THR A 132 1.20 -21.27 -5.11
N TRP A 133 0.05 -20.77 -5.56
CA TRP A 133 -1.03 -20.38 -4.65
C TRP A 133 -1.49 -21.53 -3.76
N GLU A 134 -1.58 -22.75 -4.31
CA GLU A 134 -1.94 -23.95 -3.55
C GLU A 134 -0.93 -24.24 -2.44
N GLN A 135 0.38 -24.18 -2.74
CA GLN A 135 1.42 -24.36 -1.73
C GLN A 135 1.36 -23.30 -0.65
N ALA A 136 1.16 -22.03 -1.03
CA ALA A 136 1.03 -20.92 -0.09
C ALA A 136 -0.16 -21.13 0.86
N PHE A 137 -1.36 -21.42 0.32
CA PHE A 137 -2.55 -21.63 1.13
C PHE A 137 -2.46 -22.88 2.02
N THR A 138 -1.93 -23.98 1.50
CA THR A 138 -1.72 -25.22 2.28
C THR A 138 -0.80 -24.95 3.45
N ARG A 139 0.35 -24.32 3.21
CA ARG A 139 1.33 -23.98 4.26
C ARG A 139 0.75 -23.05 5.32
N ILE A 140 0.05 -21.98 4.90
CA ILE A 140 -0.62 -21.05 5.83
C ILE A 140 -1.65 -21.81 6.67
N GLY A 141 -2.49 -22.63 6.04
CA GLY A 141 -3.52 -23.41 6.73
C GLY A 141 -2.94 -24.43 7.72
N GLU A 142 -1.84 -25.10 7.38
CA GLU A 142 -1.14 -26.01 8.29
C GLU A 142 -0.57 -25.29 9.51
N LEU A 143 0.09 -24.14 9.30
CA LEU A 143 0.61 -23.33 10.39
C LEU A 143 -0.51 -22.87 11.34
N LEU A 144 -1.60 -22.35 10.78
CA LEU A 144 -2.75 -21.90 11.56
C LEU A 144 -3.40 -23.04 12.37
N ARG A 145 -3.57 -24.24 11.79
CA ARG A 145 -4.15 -25.38 12.51
C ARG A 145 -3.27 -25.92 13.64
N ASN A 146 -1.95 -25.73 13.54
CA ASN A 146 -0.98 -26.22 14.52
C ASN A 146 -0.67 -25.21 15.63
N MET A 147 -1.27 -24.02 15.63
CA MET A 147 -1.09 -23.07 16.71
C MET A 147 -1.70 -23.60 18.02
N PRO A 148 -1.05 -23.36 19.18
CA PRO A 148 -1.49 -23.91 20.46
C PRO A 148 -2.83 -23.35 20.94
N SER A 149 -3.21 -22.15 20.48
CA SER A 149 -4.49 -21.49 20.74
C SER A 149 -4.83 -20.53 19.61
N PRO A 150 -6.12 -20.34 19.24
CA PRO A 150 -6.53 -19.32 18.28
C PRO A 150 -6.03 -17.92 18.63
N ASP A 151 -5.93 -17.59 19.92
CA ASP A 151 -5.47 -16.29 20.41
C ASP A 151 -3.95 -16.08 20.28
N SER A 152 -3.22 -17.07 19.77
CA SER A 152 -1.79 -16.92 19.41
C SER A 152 -1.60 -16.27 18.03
N VAL A 153 -2.69 -16.04 17.29
CA VAL A 153 -2.68 -15.45 15.95
C VAL A 153 -3.30 -14.07 15.99
N GLU A 154 -2.67 -13.13 15.30
CA GLU A 154 -3.20 -11.78 15.10
C GLU A 154 -3.48 -11.53 13.62
N PHE A 155 -4.70 -11.09 13.32
CA PHE A 155 -5.15 -10.78 11.99
C PHE A 155 -5.15 -9.26 11.79
N TYR A 156 -4.19 -8.76 11.02
CA TYR A 156 -4.03 -7.34 10.77
C TYR A 156 -4.45 -6.97 9.35
N THR A 157 -5.25 -5.90 9.20
CA THR A 157 -5.58 -5.33 7.90
C THR A 157 -5.46 -3.80 7.87
N SER A 158 -5.27 -3.27 6.67
CA SER A 158 -5.17 -1.84 6.41
C SER A 158 -6.55 -1.21 6.24
N GLY A 159 -6.68 0.07 6.64
CA GLY A 159 -7.87 0.87 6.32
C GLY A 159 -8.07 1.14 4.82
N ARG A 160 -7.13 0.70 3.97
CA ARG A 160 -7.27 0.71 2.51
C ARG A 160 -7.92 -0.55 1.95
N ALA A 161 -8.10 -1.60 2.75
CA ALA A 161 -8.84 -2.77 2.30
C ALA A 161 -10.30 -2.38 2.01
N SER A 162 -10.91 -3.00 1.00
CA SER A 162 -12.34 -2.79 0.73
C SER A 162 -13.18 -3.27 1.91
N ASN A 163 -14.38 -2.71 2.08
CA ASN A 163 -15.29 -3.12 3.15
C ASN A 163 -15.61 -4.62 3.06
N GLU A 164 -15.77 -5.15 1.85
CA GLU A 164 -16.03 -6.57 1.59
C GLU A 164 -14.84 -7.45 1.97
N ALA A 165 -13.63 -7.06 1.57
CA ALA A 165 -12.41 -7.80 1.91
C ALA A 165 -12.17 -7.79 3.42
N ALA A 166 -12.34 -6.64 4.07
CA ALA A 166 -12.25 -6.50 5.51
C ALA A 166 -13.34 -7.35 6.22
N TYR A 167 -14.57 -7.35 5.70
CA TYR A 167 -15.69 -8.14 6.23
C TYR A 167 -15.41 -9.65 6.15
N LEU A 168 -14.92 -10.15 5.02
CA LEU A 168 -14.57 -11.56 4.87
C LEU A 168 -13.39 -11.95 5.76
N PHE A 169 -12.38 -11.08 5.88
CA PHE A 169 -11.20 -11.35 6.70
C PHE A 169 -11.52 -11.37 8.20
N GLN A 170 -12.39 -10.48 8.69
CA GLN A 170 -12.87 -10.56 10.08
C GLN A 170 -13.72 -11.82 10.34
N LEU A 171 -14.51 -12.28 9.37
CA LEU A 171 -15.32 -13.50 9.52
C LEU A 171 -14.40 -14.70 9.61
N PHE A 172 -13.36 -14.74 8.78
CA PHE A 172 -12.33 -15.77 8.85
C PHE A 172 -11.63 -15.83 10.22
N ALA A 173 -11.23 -14.69 10.78
CA ALA A 173 -10.62 -14.63 12.11
C ALA A 173 -11.56 -15.15 13.22
N ARG A 174 -12.86 -14.80 13.15
CA ARG A 174 -13.86 -15.27 14.11
C ARG A 174 -14.15 -16.77 13.96
N GLU A 175 -14.21 -17.28 12.74
CA GLU A 175 -14.35 -18.72 12.45
C GLU A 175 -13.12 -19.51 12.92
N TYR A 176 -11.93 -18.92 12.79
CA TYR A 176 -10.69 -19.47 13.35
C TYR A 176 -10.72 -19.54 14.89
N GLY A 177 -11.57 -18.72 15.53
CA GLY A 177 -11.86 -18.79 16.97
C GLY A 177 -11.21 -17.68 17.81
N THR A 178 -10.77 -16.58 17.19
CA THR A 178 -10.18 -15.43 17.92
C THR A 178 -10.84 -14.10 17.58
N ASN A 179 -10.73 -13.14 18.50
CA ASN A 179 -11.09 -11.74 18.30
C ASN A 179 -9.86 -10.84 18.09
N ASN A 180 -8.65 -11.41 17.98
CA ASN A 180 -7.41 -10.69 17.71
C ASN A 180 -7.35 -10.21 16.26
N PHE A 181 -8.22 -9.25 15.93
CA PHE A 181 -8.33 -8.66 14.61
C PHE A 181 -8.31 -7.14 14.71
N LEU A 182 -7.32 -6.51 14.08
CA LEU A 182 -7.12 -5.07 14.12
C LEU A 182 -7.24 -4.45 12.72
N ILE A 183 -8.10 -3.44 12.59
CA ILE A 183 -8.17 -2.56 11.41
C ILE A 183 -7.62 -1.19 11.78
N ALA A 184 -6.59 -0.73 11.06
CA ALA A 184 -6.19 0.69 10.99
C ALA A 184 -5.99 1.43 12.33
N GLN A 185 -5.67 0.71 13.42
CA GLN A 185 -5.67 1.24 14.77
C GLN A 185 -4.67 2.41 14.96
N ILE A 186 -3.55 2.36 14.23
CA ILE A 186 -2.48 3.38 14.27
C ILE A 186 -2.94 4.76 13.77
N CYS A 187 -3.88 4.82 12.81
CA CYS A 187 -4.27 6.09 12.18
C CYS A 187 -5.51 6.72 12.84
N VAL A 188 -6.48 5.91 13.24
CA VAL A 188 -7.79 6.40 13.73
C VAL A 188 -7.77 6.74 15.23
N MET A 189 -6.92 6.09 16.03
CA MET A 189 -6.90 6.31 17.49
C MET A 189 -6.24 7.64 17.92
N ASN A 190 -5.48 8.30 17.04
CA ASN A 190 -4.88 9.61 17.33
C ASN A 190 -5.87 10.79 17.25
N ARG A 191 -7.18 10.52 17.13
CA ARG A 191 -8.26 11.52 17.21
C ARG A 191 -9.09 11.46 18.49
N LEU A 192 -8.77 10.57 19.42
CA LEU A 192 -9.52 10.37 20.67
C LEU A 192 -8.69 10.59 21.95
N VAL A 193 -7.55 11.28 21.86
CA VAL A 193 -6.80 11.79 23.03
C VAL A 193 -6.54 13.28 22.85
#